data_AF-A0A8S3HPX1-F1
#
_entry.id   AF-A0A8S3HPX1-F1
#
_cell.length_a   1.000
_cell.length_b   1.000
_cell.length_c   1.000
_cell.angle_alpha   90.00
_cell.angle_beta   90.00
_cell.angle_gamma   90.00
#
_symmetry.space_group_name_H-M   'P 1'
#
loop_
_entity.id
_entity.type
_entity.pdbx_description
1 polymer ?
#
loop_
_entity_poly.entity_id
_entity_poly.type
_entity_poly.pdbx_seq_one_letter_code
_entity_poly.pdbx_strand_id
1 'polypeptide(L)'
;MGGKVSIDCEKTGYSANIEFLTKPFYNGKKHQITGTLFGPEKKEFCKIDGEWNGIMYAKYSDTKISDIFFDTKSTPVIKKNVRPLVEQGDFESRRLWKDVTFYLKSKQLDKATESKSLLEQRQREGAKERTDKTVKWQTKYFMESGEQKWSYEKKLNKRLKQQS
;
A
#
# COMPACT_ATOMS: atom_id res chain seq x y z
N MET A 1 11.96 -1.64 -5.72
CA MET A 1 10.91 -0.86 -6.41
C MET A 1 11.52 -0.22 -7.63
N GLY A 2 10.73 0.00 -8.67
CA GLY A 2 11.16 0.59 -9.93
C GLY A 2 10.01 1.36 -10.57
N GLY A 3 10.30 2.43 -11.30
CA GLY A 3 9.32 3.19 -12.06
C GLY A 3 8.93 4.53 -11.45
N LYS A 4 8.05 5.25 -12.16
CA LYS A 4 7.61 6.62 -11.84
C LYS A 4 6.25 6.62 -11.15
N VAL A 5 6.09 7.52 -10.20
CA VAL A 5 4.87 7.75 -9.42
C VAL A 5 4.62 9.25 -9.36
N SER A 6 3.39 9.67 -9.62
CA SER A 6 2.96 11.05 -9.40
C SER A 6 2.01 11.13 -8.22
N ILE A 7 2.17 12.17 -7.41
CA ILE A 7 1.28 12.50 -6.29
C ILE A 7 0.75 13.91 -6.57
N ASP A 8 -0.56 14.04 -6.73
CA ASP A 8 -1.22 15.30 -7.06
C ASP A 8 -2.21 15.67 -5.96
N CYS A 9 -2.22 16.96 -5.58
CA CYS A 9 -3.20 17.51 -4.66
C CYS A 9 -4.06 18.56 -5.38
N GLU A 10 -5.17 18.12 -5.98
CA GLU A 10 -6.10 19.00 -6.72
C GLU A 10 -6.55 20.22 -5.92
N LYS A 11 -6.76 20.07 -4.60
CA LYS A 11 -7.20 21.16 -3.72
C LYS A 11 -6.19 22.31 -3.61
N THR A 12 -4.90 22.00 -3.66
CA THR A 12 -3.83 22.99 -3.42
C THR A 12 -3.00 23.26 -4.68
N GLY A 13 -3.12 22.45 -5.72
CA GLY A 13 -2.33 22.54 -6.95
C GLY A 13 -0.93 21.92 -6.86
N TYR A 14 -0.46 21.56 -5.66
CA TYR A 14 0.84 20.94 -5.46
C TYR A 14 0.90 19.55 -6.10
N SER A 15 2.07 19.22 -6.63
CA SER A 15 2.32 17.89 -7.21
C SER A 15 3.75 17.44 -6.98
N ALA A 16 3.99 16.13 -6.94
CA ALA A 16 5.31 15.54 -6.84
C ALA A 16 5.47 14.42 -7.86
N ASN A 17 6.54 14.45 -8.64
CA ASN A 17 6.94 13.37 -9.51
C ASN A 17 8.11 12.63 -8.86
N ILE A 18 7.93 11.34 -8.60
CA ILE A 18 8.88 10.49 -7.87
C ILE A 18 9.30 9.35 -8.80
N GLU A 19 10.58 9.02 -8.82
CA GLU A 19 11.12 7.89 -9.56
C GLU A 19 11.90 6.96 -8.63
N PHE A 20 11.47 5.71 -8.57
CA PHE A 20 12.22 4.63 -7.92
C PHE A 20 13.18 4.05 -8.93
N LEU A 21 14.47 4.24 -8.70
CA LEU A 21 15.51 3.80 -9.62
C LEU A 21 15.81 2.31 -9.39
N THR A 22 15.69 1.53 -10.45
CA THR A 22 16.15 0.15 -10.46
C THR A 22 17.68 0.12 -10.47
N LYS A 23 18.27 -0.94 -9.91
CA LYS A 23 19.74 -1.08 -9.89
C LYS A 23 20.27 -1.12 -11.34
N PRO A 24 21.13 -0.18 -11.76
CA PRO A 24 21.83 -0.26 -13.04
C PRO A 24 22.67 -1.54 -13.16
N PHE A 25 22.83 -2.06 -14.39
CA PHE A 25 23.60 -3.27 -14.68
C PHE A 25 25.05 -3.20 -14.20
N TYR A 26 25.68 -2.01 -14.24
CA TYR A 26 27.04 -1.80 -13.77
C TYR A 26 27.05 -0.93 -12.51
N ASN A 27 27.57 -1.51 -11.42
CA ASN A 27 27.99 -0.85 -10.17
C ASN A 27 27.04 0.20 -9.55
N GLY A 28 25.73 0.07 -9.74
CA GLY A 28 24.77 1.02 -9.18
C GLY A 28 24.25 0.65 -7.79
N LYS A 29 23.86 1.67 -7.02
CA LYS A 29 23.26 1.51 -5.68
C LYS A 29 21.82 0.99 -5.81
N LYS A 30 21.43 0.09 -4.89
CA LYS A 30 20.04 -0.34 -4.76
C LYS A 30 19.23 0.75 -4.03
N HIS A 31 17.90 0.66 -4.15
CA HIS A 31 16.95 1.45 -3.37
C HIS A 31 17.00 2.97 -3.58
N GLN A 32 17.58 3.41 -4.69
CA GLN A 32 17.66 4.83 -5.01
C GLN A 32 16.28 5.40 -5.35
N ILE A 33 16.05 6.64 -4.94
CA ILE A 33 14.85 7.42 -5.23
C ILE A 33 15.26 8.81 -5.66
N THR A 34 14.55 9.37 -6.63
CA THR A 34 14.59 10.79 -6.97
C THR A 34 13.18 11.35 -6.99
N GLY A 35 13.01 12.63 -6.70
CA GLY A 35 11.73 13.28 -6.69
C GLY A 35 11.83 14.75 -7.00
N THR A 36 10.85 15.28 -7.71
CA THR A 36 10.71 16.71 -8.01
C THR A 36 9.33 17.16 -7.55
N LEU A 37 9.32 18.18 -6.69
CA LEU A 37 8.09 18.75 -6.13
C LEU A 37 7.80 20.10 -6.81
N PHE A 38 6.53 20.30 -7.13
CA PHE A 38 6.01 21.43 -7.87
C PHE A 38 4.95 22.15 -7.05
N GLY A 39 5.02 23.48 -7.04
CA GLY A 39 3.99 24.32 -6.45
C GLY A 39 2.73 24.41 -7.32
N PRO A 40 1.75 25.23 -6.92
CA PRO A 40 0.48 25.38 -7.64
C PRO A 40 0.65 25.83 -9.10
N GLU A 41 1.63 26.70 -9.37
CA GLU A 41 1.98 27.20 -10.71
C GLU A 41 2.84 26.23 -11.53
N LYS A 42 2.98 24.97 -11.08
CA LYS A 42 3.86 23.94 -11.67
C LYS A 42 5.35 24.34 -11.73
N LYS A 43 5.74 25.35 -10.96
CA LYS A 43 7.14 25.69 -10.73
C LYS A 43 7.78 24.72 -9.75
N GLU A 44 8.93 24.19 -10.10
CA GLU A 44 9.75 23.36 -9.21
C GLU A 44 10.25 24.17 -8.01
N PHE A 45 10.07 23.64 -6.81
CA PHE A 45 10.55 24.27 -5.57
C PHE A 45 11.43 23.37 -4.70
N CYS A 46 11.42 22.06 -4.92
CA CYS A 46 12.20 21.11 -4.14
C CYS A 46 12.55 19.86 -4.95
N LYS A 47 13.77 19.36 -4.78
CA LYS A 47 14.19 18.04 -5.23
C LYS A 47 14.44 17.13 -4.04
N ILE A 48 14.08 15.86 -4.18
CA ILE A 48 14.37 14.80 -3.21
C ILE A 48 15.28 13.79 -3.88
N ASP A 49 16.31 13.33 -3.18
CA ASP A 49 17.16 12.23 -3.62
C ASP A 49 17.67 11.40 -2.43
N GLY A 50 18.07 10.15 -2.68
CA GLY A 50 18.66 9.29 -1.65
C GLY A 50 18.15 7.86 -1.73
N GLU A 51 17.94 7.24 -0.57
CA GLU A 51 17.53 5.85 -0.42
C GLU A 51 16.17 5.73 0.26
N TRP A 52 15.17 5.17 -0.41
CA TRP A 52 13.81 5.05 0.17
C TRP A 52 13.74 4.09 1.36
N ASN A 53 14.76 3.24 1.55
CA ASN A 53 14.93 2.39 2.73
C ASN A 53 16.04 2.88 3.67
N GLY A 54 16.53 4.11 3.48
CA GLY A 54 17.59 4.72 4.29
C GLY A 54 17.31 6.21 4.50
N ILE A 55 18.26 7.05 4.08
CA ILE A 55 18.16 8.50 4.22
C ILE A 55 17.77 9.10 2.86
N MET A 56 16.77 9.97 2.89
CA MET A 56 16.38 10.85 1.78
C MET A 56 16.72 12.29 2.15
N TYR A 57 17.20 13.05 1.19
CA TYR A 57 17.57 14.46 1.33
C TYR A 57 16.61 15.31 0.52
N ALA A 58 16.36 16.54 0.99
CA ALA A 58 15.60 17.54 0.27
C ALA A 58 16.48 18.75 -0.02
N LYS A 59 16.43 19.20 -1.27
CA LYS A 59 17.10 20.41 -1.74
C LYS A 59 16.07 21.41 -2.23
N TYR A 60 15.90 22.50 -1.49
CA TYR A 60 14.96 23.56 -1.83
C TYR A 60 15.59 24.59 -2.77
N SER A 61 14.79 25.12 -3.71
CA SER A 61 15.26 26.05 -4.75
C SER A 61 15.71 27.41 -4.21
N ASP A 62 15.20 27.82 -3.04
CA ASP A 62 15.47 29.09 -2.39
C ASP A 62 16.81 29.12 -1.63
N THR A 63 17.10 28.06 -0.87
CA THR A 63 18.29 27.94 -0.03
C THR A 63 19.45 27.26 -0.77
N LYS A 64 19.14 26.39 -1.74
CA LYS A 64 20.08 25.45 -2.39
C LYS A 64 20.82 24.52 -1.42
N ILE A 65 20.45 24.50 -0.14
CA ILE A 65 20.99 23.62 0.89
C ILE A 65 20.29 22.27 0.76
N SER A 66 21.06 21.19 0.92
CA SER A 66 20.53 19.83 0.95
C SER A 66 20.53 19.35 2.40
N ASP A 67 19.34 19.13 2.96
CA ASP A 67 19.15 18.69 4.33
C ASP A 67 18.46 17.31 4.37
N ILE A 68 18.58 16.61 5.50
CA ILE A 68 17.89 15.33 5.70
C ILE A 68 16.38 15.57 5.67
N PHE A 69 15.71 15.02 4.66
CA PHE A 69 14.26 15.04 4.54
C PHE A 69 13.63 13.96 5.43
N PHE A 70 14.17 12.74 5.35
CA PHE A 70 13.65 11.62 6.11
C PHE A 70 14.72 10.54 6.29
N ASP A 71 14.79 9.97 7.49
CA ASP A 71 15.64 8.83 7.80
C ASP A 71 14.78 7.68 8.34
N THR A 72 14.69 6.62 7.54
CA THR A 72 13.91 5.42 7.86
C THR A 72 14.48 4.64 9.04
N LYS A 73 15.77 4.81 9.36
CA LYS A 73 16.45 4.04 10.42
C LYS A 73 16.26 4.66 11.79
N SER A 74 16.11 5.98 11.86
CA SER A 74 15.83 6.69 13.11
C SER A 74 14.33 6.81 13.42
N THR A 75 13.45 6.61 12.43
CA THR A 75 11.99 6.68 12.64
C THR A 75 11.41 5.35 13.14
N PRO A 76 10.76 5.30 14.33
CA PRO A 76 10.18 4.07 14.85
C PRO A 76 8.93 3.64 14.05
N VAL A 77 8.80 2.33 13.83
CA VAL A 77 7.61 1.77 13.16
C VAL A 77 6.49 1.58 14.16
N ILE A 78 5.43 2.38 14.03
CA ILE A 78 4.20 2.23 14.82
C ILE A 78 3.37 1.08 14.25
N LYS A 79 3.27 -0.01 15.00
CA LYS A 79 2.49 -1.19 14.60
C LYS A 79 1.00 -0.93 14.77
N LYS A 80 0.20 -1.44 13.81
CA LYS A 80 -1.27 -1.43 13.92
C LYS A 80 -1.70 -2.35 15.07
N ASN A 81 -2.62 -1.88 15.90
CA ASN A 81 -3.35 -2.71 16.85
C ASN A 81 -4.40 -3.53 16.10
N VAL A 82 -4.44 -4.83 16.36
CA VAL A 82 -5.37 -5.76 15.71
C VAL A 82 -5.95 -6.68 16.77
N ARG A 83 -7.25 -6.94 16.68
CA ARG A 83 -7.96 -7.82 17.61
C ARG A 83 -7.34 -9.23 17.67
N PRO A 84 -7.46 -9.94 18.80
CA PRO A 84 -7.10 -11.35 18.91
C PRO A 84 -7.75 -12.21 17.83
N LEU A 85 -7.11 -13.32 17.43
CA LEU A 85 -7.62 -14.20 16.37
C LEU A 85 -9.03 -14.76 16.67
N VAL A 86 -9.33 -15.01 17.94
CA VAL A 86 -10.63 -15.55 18.38
C VAL A 86 -11.79 -14.57 18.16
N GLU A 87 -11.50 -13.27 18.12
CA GLU A 87 -12.47 -12.18 17.87
C GLU A 87 -12.54 -11.75 16.39
N GLN A 88 -11.69 -12.30 15.53
CA GLN A 88 -11.69 -11.97 14.11
C GLN A 88 -12.71 -12.80 13.36
N GLY A 89 -13.37 -12.21 12.35
CA GLY A 89 -14.25 -12.95 11.44
C GLY A 89 -13.50 -13.92 10.53
N ASP A 90 -14.20 -14.91 9.98
CA ASP A 90 -13.59 -16.01 9.19
C ASP A 90 -12.77 -15.55 7.97
N PHE A 91 -13.14 -14.43 7.36
CA PHE A 91 -12.48 -13.86 6.19
C PHE A 91 -11.52 -12.70 6.53
N GLU A 92 -11.27 -12.42 7.81
CA GLU A 92 -10.22 -11.48 8.21
C GLU A 92 -8.84 -12.10 7.99
N SER A 93 -7.91 -11.34 7.40
CA SER A 93 -6.68 -11.89 6.82
C SER A 93 -5.84 -12.73 7.80
N ARG A 94 -5.70 -12.32 9.07
CA ARG A 94 -4.88 -13.09 10.02
C ARG A 94 -5.53 -14.42 10.42
N ARG A 95 -6.86 -14.46 10.55
CA ARG A 95 -7.61 -15.71 10.83
C ARG A 95 -7.66 -16.59 9.59
N LEU A 96 -7.97 -16.03 8.43
CA LEU A 96 -8.08 -16.75 7.16
C LEU A 96 -6.74 -17.43 6.79
N TRP A 97 -5.61 -16.75 6.96
CA TRP A 97 -4.28 -17.26 6.62
C TRP A 97 -3.51 -17.86 7.83
N LYS A 98 -4.19 -18.17 8.94
CA LYS A 98 -3.53 -18.57 10.20
C LYS A 98 -2.61 -19.79 10.02
N ASP A 99 -3.08 -20.84 9.33
CA ASP A 99 -2.36 -22.12 9.24
C ASP A 99 -1.17 -22.00 8.28
N VAL A 100 -1.37 -21.34 7.14
CA VAL A 100 -0.29 -21.03 6.19
C VAL A 100 0.82 -20.24 6.87
N THR A 101 0.47 -19.17 7.60
CA THR A 101 1.47 -18.33 8.28
C THR A 101 2.15 -19.04 9.46
N PHE A 102 1.44 -19.91 10.17
CA PHE A 102 2.01 -20.75 11.23
C PHE A 102 3.06 -21.72 10.68
N TYR A 103 2.75 -22.44 9.59
CA TYR A 103 3.67 -23.40 8.99
C TYR A 103 4.86 -22.73 8.31
N LEU A 104 4.67 -21.57 7.68
CA LEU A 104 5.79 -20.77 7.13
C LEU A 104 6.77 -20.34 8.24
N LYS A 105 6.26 -19.83 9.37
CA LYS A 105 7.10 -19.47 10.52
C LYS A 105 7.84 -20.67 11.12
N SER A 106 7.19 -21.83 11.09
CA SER A 106 7.74 -23.10 11.58
C SER A 106 8.60 -23.82 10.54
N LYS A 107 8.89 -23.19 9.39
CA LYS A 107 9.69 -23.75 8.28
C LYS A 107 9.17 -25.10 7.74
N GLN A 108 7.88 -25.39 7.88
CA GLN A 108 7.22 -26.59 7.36
C GLN A 108 6.56 -26.26 6.01
N LEU A 109 7.35 -26.22 4.94
CA LEU A 109 6.90 -25.74 3.62
C LEU A 109 5.81 -26.61 3.00
N ASP A 110 5.88 -27.93 3.16
CA ASP A 110 4.89 -28.85 2.59
C ASP A 110 3.50 -28.61 3.20
N LYS A 111 3.43 -28.51 4.53
CA LYS A 111 2.17 -28.20 5.24
C LYS A 111 1.64 -26.80 4.93
N ALA A 112 2.53 -25.83 4.74
CA ALA A 112 2.13 -24.48 4.32
C ALA A 112 1.49 -24.52 2.91
N THR A 113 2.06 -25.30 2.00
CA THR A 113 1.57 -25.49 0.62
C THR A 113 0.24 -26.22 0.60
N GLU A 114 0.08 -27.27 1.40
CA GLU A 114 -1.19 -27.99 1.56
C GLU A 114 -2.28 -27.06 2.10
N SER A 115 -1.99 -26.32 3.19
CA SER A 115 -2.93 -25.37 3.80
C SER A 115 -3.34 -24.26 2.83
N LYS A 116 -2.38 -23.74 2.03
CA LYS A 116 -2.64 -22.75 0.97
C LYS A 116 -3.55 -23.32 -0.11
N SER A 117 -3.24 -24.52 -0.59
CA SER A 117 -4.01 -25.21 -1.62
C SER A 117 -5.46 -25.45 -1.19
N LEU A 118 -5.67 -25.90 0.05
CA LEU A 118 -7.01 -26.11 0.62
C LEU A 118 -7.82 -24.81 0.66
N LEU A 119 -7.19 -23.72 1.10
CA LEU A 119 -7.83 -22.40 1.18
C LEU A 119 -8.19 -21.86 -0.21
N GLU A 120 -7.27 -21.94 -1.18
CA GLU A 120 -7.50 -21.48 -2.56
C GLU A 120 -8.54 -22.33 -3.28
N GLN A 121 -8.55 -23.64 -3.05
CA GLN A 121 -9.57 -24.54 -3.62
C GLN A 121 -10.96 -24.20 -3.09
N ARG A 122 -11.11 -23.96 -1.78
CA ARG A 122 -12.38 -23.50 -1.20
C ARG A 122 -12.88 -22.20 -1.84
N GLN A 123 -11.99 -21.25 -2.11
CA GLN A 123 -12.35 -20.01 -2.78
C GLN A 123 -12.76 -20.22 -4.25
N ARG A 124 -12.08 -21.15 -4.94
CA ARG A 124 -12.41 -21.54 -6.33
C ARG A 124 -13.78 -22.21 -6.41
N GLU A 125 -14.09 -23.12 -5.48
CA GLU A 125 -15.40 -23.76 -5.38
C GLU A 125 -16.51 -22.75 -5.09
N GLY A 126 -16.31 -21.85 -4.13
CA GLY A 126 -17.27 -20.79 -3.85
C GLY A 126 -17.47 -19.82 -5.03
N ALA A 127 -16.43 -19.57 -5.83
CA ALA A 127 -16.57 -18.79 -7.07
C ALA A 127 -17.36 -19.54 -8.13
N LYS A 128 -17.10 -20.85 -8.30
CA LYS A 128 -17.85 -21.71 -9.22
C LYS A 128 -19.33 -21.76 -8.84
N GLU A 129 -19.64 -22.00 -7.57
CA GLU A 129 -21.02 -22.03 -7.08
C GLU A 129 -21.77 -20.71 -7.33
N ARG A 130 -21.10 -19.57 -7.16
CA ARG A 130 -21.67 -18.26 -7.48
C ARG A 130 -21.98 -18.13 -8.98
N THR A 131 -21.08 -18.55 -9.85
CA THR A 131 -21.28 -18.57 -11.29
C THR A 131 -22.46 -19.47 -11.68
N ASP A 132 -22.49 -20.70 -11.14
CA ASP A 132 -23.54 -21.69 -11.42
C ASP A 132 -24.92 -21.16 -10.97
N LYS A 133 -24.96 -20.40 -9.87
CA LYS A 133 -26.19 -19.74 -9.37
C LYS A 133 -26.47 -18.38 -10.00
N THR A 134 -25.64 -17.91 -10.94
CA THR A 134 -25.74 -16.56 -11.55
C THR A 134 -25.72 -15.42 -10.51
N VAL A 135 -25.07 -15.63 -9.37
CA VAL A 135 -24.93 -14.65 -8.29
C VAL A 135 -23.62 -13.88 -8.46
N LYS A 136 -23.70 -12.55 -8.61
CA LYS A 136 -22.50 -11.70 -8.65
C LYS A 136 -21.85 -11.59 -7.27
N TRP A 137 -20.52 -11.55 -7.25
CA TRP A 137 -19.78 -11.21 -6.03
C TRP A 137 -20.11 -9.78 -5.58
N GLN A 138 -20.44 -9.61 -4.30
CA GLN A 138 -20.67 -8.31 -3.69
C GLN A 138 -19.59 -8.04 -2.65
N THR A 139 -18.94 -6.88 -2.73
CA THR A 139 -17.97 -6.50 -1.70
C THR A 139 -18.69 -5.99 -0.45
N LYS A 140 -18.08 -6.20 0.72
CA LYS A 140 -18.70 -5.86 2.02
C LYS A 140 -18.64 -4.36 2.37
N TYR A 141 -17.68 -3.62 1.81
CA TYR A 141 -17.32 -2.29 2.31
C TYR A 141 -17.10 -1.24 1.22
N PHE A 142 -16.97 -1.65 -0.04
CA PHE A 142 -16.67 -0.77 -1.16
C PHE A 142 -17.72 -0.94 -2.26
N MET A 143 -18.16 0.19 -2.80
CA MET A 143 -19.08 0.22 -3.94
C MET A 143 -18.34 0.75 -5.16
N GLU A 144 -18.51 0.05 -6.28
CA GLU A 144 -18.01 0.48 -7.59
C GLU A 144 -19.02 1.44 -8.22
N SER A 145 -18.57 2.59 -8.68
CA SER A 145 -19.40 3.62 -9.32
C SER A 145 -19.27 3.65 -10.85
N GLY A 146 -18.78 2.57 -11.47
CA GLY A 146 -18.33 2.55 -12.87
C GLY A 146 -16.89 3.06 -13.03
N GLU A 147 -16.29 2.78 -14.20
CA GLU A 147 -14.92 3.24 -14.57
C GLU A 147 -13.81 2.81 -13.58
N GLN A 148 -13.94 1.63 -12.94
CA GLN A 148 -13.02 1.15 -11.90
C GLN A 148 -12.88 2.11 -10.70
N LYS A 149 -13.85 3.02 -10.51
CA LYS A 149 -13.85 3.96 -9.40
C LYS A 149 -14.57 3.35 -8.20
N TRP A 150 -13.81 3.11 -7.13
CA TRP A 150 -14.32 2.52 -5.89
C TRP A 150 -14.50 3.58 -4.81
N SER A 151 -15.57 3.46 -4.05
CA SER A 151 -15.81 4.31 -2.90
C SER A 151 -16.16 3.50 -1.66
N TYR A 152 -15.53 3.84 -0.53
CA TYR A 152 -15.87 3.25 0.75
C TYR A 152 -17.28 3.67 1.16
N GLU A 153 -18.11 2.72 1.55
CA GLU A 153 -19.53 2.95 1.81
C GLU A 153 -19.74 3.92 2.98
N LYS A 154 -18.98 3.74 4.07
CA LYS A 154 -19.05 4.55 5.30
C LYS A 154 -18.04 5.70 5.31
N LYS A 155 -18.06 6.53 4.26
CA LYS A 155 -17.17 7.71 4.12
C LYS A 155 -17.11 8.53 5.40
N LEU A 156 -15.92 9.08 5.72
CA LEU A 156 -15.71 9.87 6.94
C LEU A 156 -16.76 10.98 7.10
N ASN A 157 -17.03 11.75 6.05
CA ASN A 157 -18.01 12.84 6.08
C ASN A 157 -19.44 12.36 6.42
N LYS A 158 -19.80 11.11 6.08
CA LYS A 158 -21.09 10.52 6.49
C LYS A 158 -21.10 10.14 7.97
N ARG A 159 -19.98 9.62 8.49
CA ARG A 159 -19.84 9.26 9.92
C ARG A 159 -19.87 10.49 10.83
N LEU A 160 -19.24 11.59 10.40
CA LEU A 160 -19.24 12.84 11.16
C LEU A 160 -20.64 13.47 11.25
N LYS A 161 -21.42 13.43 10.15
CA LYS A 161 -22.82 13.93 10.13
C LYS A 161 -23.80 13.11 10.96
N GLN A 162 -23.46 11.87 11.32
CA GLN A 162 -24.29 11.00 12.16
C GLN A 162 -24.01 11.21 13.67
N GLN A 163 -22.97 11.96 14.00
CA GLN A 163 -22.57 12.29 15.37
C GLN A 163 -22.96 13.72 15.78
N SER A 164 -23.55 14.49 14.86
CA SER A 164 -24.06 15.86 15.03
C SER A 164 -25.58 15.86 14.94
#